data_AF-A0A3M1M350-F1
#
_entry.id   AF-A0A3M1M350-F1
#
_cell.length_a   1.000
_cell.length_b   1.000
_cell.length_c   1.000
_cell.angle_alpha   90.00
_cell.angle_beta   90.00
_cell.angle_gamma   90.00
#
_symmetry.space_group_name_H-M   'P 1'
#
loop_
_entity.id
_entity.type
_entity.pdbx_description
1 polymer ?
#
loop_
_entity_poly.entity_id
_entity_poly.type
_entity_poly.pdbx_seq_one_letter_code
_entity_poly.pdbx_strand_id
1 'polypeptide(L)'
;MSHRPSSDDTPRPPATDADTTVAQLRGLMDRFVRQRAWQRFHTPKNLAMSVAIEAAELMEHFQWLTTEESTALENLDTEEIADEMADVACYLLSLANALNVDLSSAITKKMARNQQRYPPPEQ
;
A
#
# COMPACT_ATOMS: atom_id res chain seq x y z
N MET A 1 4.23 -27.09 -39.61
CA MET A 1 4.17 -25.65 -39.29
C MET A 1 4.61 -25.48 -37.84
N SER A 2 5.87 -25.12 -37.59
CA SER A 2 6.37 -24.89 -36.23
C SER A 2 5.96 -23.50 -35.75
N HIS A 3 5.10 -23.44 -34.74
CA HIS A 3 4.84 -22.22 -33.99
C HIS A 3 6.11 -21.88 -33.19
N ARG A 4 6.75 -20.75 -33.52
CA ARG A 4 7.73 -20.15 -32.61
C ARG A 4 6.96 -19.52 -31.45
N PRO A 5 7.40 -19.69 -30.19
CA PRO A 5 6.85 -18.92 -29.09
C PRO A 5 7.23 -17.45 -29.30
N SER A 6 6.25 -16.56 -29.14
CA SER A 6 6.47 -15.11 -29.18
C SER A 6 7.46 -14.70 -28.10
N SER A 7 8.47 -13.93 -28.48
CA SER A 7 9.64 -13.55 -27.66
C SER A 7 9.36 -12.40 -26.68
N ASP A 8 8.19 -12.36 -26.05
CA ASP A 8 7.78 -11.21 -25.20
C ASP A 8 7.27 -11.65 -23.82
N ASP A 9 7.64 -12.85 -23.38
CA ASP A 9 7.21 -13.44 -22.09
C ASP A 9 8.29 -13.36 -21.01
N THR A 10 9.29 -12.49 -21.18
CA THR A 10 10.20 -12.17 -20.07
C THR A 10 9.42 -11.43 -18.99
N PRO A 11 9.35 -11.95 -17.75
CA PRO A 11 8.66 -11.26 -16.67
C PRO A 11 9.29 -9.88 -16.50
N ARG A 12 8.47 -8.83 -16.64
CA ARG A 12 8.90 -7.47 -16.38
C ARG A 12 9.39 -7.39 -14.92
N PRO A 13 10.52 -6.73 -14.63
CA PRO A 13 10.95 -6.52 -13.25
C PRO A 13 9.83 -5.88 -12.42
N PRO A 14 9.78 -6.17 -11.11
CA PRO A 14 8.76 -5.60 -10.23
C PRO A 14 8.81 -4.08 -10.30
N ALA A 15 7.62 -3.48 -10.29
CA ALA A 15 7.46 -2.04 -10.33
C ALA A 15 8.09 -1.41 -9.08
N THR A 16 8.69 -0.21 -9.21
CA THR A 16 9.39 0.45 -8.10
C THR A 16 8.76 1.78 -7.76
N ASP A 17 9.03 2.31 -6.57
CA ASP A 17 8.56 3.65 -6.18
C ASP A 17 9.11 4.77 -7.06
N ALA A 18 10.23 4.52 -7.78
CA ALA A 18 10.84 5.51 -8.66
C ALA A 18 10.01 5.79 -9.92
N ASP A 19 9.24 4.81 -10.40
CA ASP A 19 8.55 4.87 -11.69
C ASP A 19 7.06 4.46 -11.62
N THR A 20 6.56 4.13 -10.43
CA THR A 20 5.18 3.69 -10.20
C THR A 20 4.36 4.75 -9.51
N THR A 21 3.39 5.30 -10.23
CA THR A 21 2.42 6.25 -9.69
C THR A 21 1.37 5.55 -8.83
N VAL A 22 0.80 6.28 -7.87
CA VAL A 22 -0.36 5.82 -7.09
C VAL A 22 -1.54 5.43 -8.00
N ALA A 23 -1.72 6.12 -9.13
CA ALA A 23 -2.75 5.76 -10.11
C ALA A 23 -2.53 4.37 -10.72
N GLN A 24 -1.28 3.99 -11.00
CA GLN A 24 -0.95 2.65 -11.49
C GLN A 24 -1.23 1.57 -10.44
N LEU A 25 -0.87 1.82 -9.17
CA LEU A 25 -1.17 0.90 -8.06
C LEU A 25 -2.67 0.73 -7.84
N ARG A 26 -3.43 1.84 -7.82
CA ARG A 26 -4.90 1.80 -7.74
C ARG A 26 -5.51 1.00 -8.89
N GLY A 27 -4.97 1.16 -10.10
CA GLY A 27 -5.41 0.40 -11.28
C GLY A 27 -5.06 -1.09 -11.18
N LEU A 28 -3.91 -1.44 -10.60
CA LEU A 28 -3.54 -2.83 -10.32
C LEU A 28 -4.54 -3.46 -9.35
N MET A 29 -4.87 -2.78 -8.27
CA MET A 29 -5.87 -3.25 -7.29
C MET A 29 -7.26 -3.42 -7.91
N ASP A 30 -7.75 -2.42 -8.65
CA ASP A 30 -9.08 -2.51 -9.29
C ASP A 30 -9.14 -3.68 -10.28
N ARG A 31 -8.10 -3.91 -11.09
CA ARG A 31 -8.02 -5.09 -11.97
C ARG A 31 -8.05 -6.40 -11.19
N PHE A 32 -7.24 -6.51 -10.14
CA PHE A 32 -7.14 -7.71 -9.30
C PHE A 32 -8.50 -8.10 -8.69
N VAL A 33 -9.23 -7.11 -8.14
CA VAL A 33 -10.56 -7.28 -7.54
C VAL A 33 -11.59 -7.67 -8.59
N ARG A 34 -11.58 -7.00 -9.76
CA ARG A 34 -12.54 -7.27 -10.84
C ARG A 34 -12.40 -8.68 -11.41
N GLN A 35 -11.16 -9.12 -11.64
CA GLN A 35 -10.88 -10.46 -12.17
C GLN A 35 -11.41 -11.58 -11.28
N ARG A 36 -11.58 -11.31 -9.98
CA ARG A 36 -12.08 -12.28 -8.99
C ARG A 36 -13.56 -12.10 -8.65
N ALA A 37 -14.24 -11.15 -9.29
CA ALA A 37 -15.62 -10.76 -8.95
C ALA A 37 -15.80 -10.38 -7.47
N TRP A 38 -14.78 -9.80 -6.85
CA TRP A 38 -14.76 -9.45 -5.41
C TRP A 38 -15.37 -8.09 -5.10
N GLN A 39 -15.82 -7.32 -6.10
CA GLN A 39 -16.40 -5.99 -5.92
C GLN A 39 -17.57 -5.99 -4.92
N ARG A 40 -18.35 -7.09 -4.85
CA ARG A 40 -19.46 -7.25 -3.89
C ARG A 40 -19.02 -7.28 -2.42
N PHE A 41 -17.77 -7.68 -2.15
CA PHE A 41 -17.20 -7.74 -0.80
C PHE A 41 -16.44 -6.46 -0.45
N HIS A 42 -15.96 -5.72 -1.46
CA HIS A 42 -15.22 -4.46 -1.36
C HIS A 42 -16.14 -3.27 -1.08
N THR A 43 -17.00 -3.39 -0.07
CA THR A 43 -17.77 -2.26 0.45
C THR A 43 -16.86 -1.34 1.28
N PRO A 44 -17.12 -0.01 1.36
CA PRO A 44 -16.29 0.89 2.16
C PRO A 44 -16.13 0.47 3.62
N LYS A 45 -17.19 -0.09 4.24
CA LYS A 45 -17.12 -0.64 5.59
C LYS A 45 -16.11 -1.78 5.69
N ASN A 46 -16.20 -2.78 4.81
CA ASN A 46 -15.35 -3.96 4.88
C ASN A 46 -13.89 -3.60 4.61
N LEU A 47 -13.66 -2.72 3.64
CA LEU A 47 -12.31 -2.24 3.30
C LEU A 47 -11.69 -1.43 4.45
N ALA A 48 -12.46 -0.55 5.10
CA ALA A 48 -11.97 0.18 6.27
C ALA A 48 -11.62 -0.76 7.43
N MET A 49 -12.40 -1.83 7.63
CA MET A 49 -12.06 -2.87 8.61
C MET A 49 -10.79 -3.63 8.21
N SER A 50 -10.61 -3.95 6.92
CA SER A 50 -9.41 -4.65 6.43
C SER A 50 -8.16 -3.81 6.65
N VAL A 51 -8.20 -2.51 6.35
CA VAL A 51 -7.08 -1.58 6.68
C VAL A 51 -6.70 -1.64 8.16
N ALA A 52 -7.68 -1.74 9.06
CA ALA A 52 -7.41 -1.80 10.50
C ALA A 52 -6.84 -3.17 10.94
N ILE A 53 -7.22 -4.25 10.26
CA ILE A 53 -6.70 -5.60 10.52
C ILE A 53 -5.23 -5.65 10.10
N GLU A 54 -4.89 -5.28 8.86
CA GLU A 54 -3.49 -5.37 8.40
C GLU A 54 -2.59 -4.37 9.14
N ALA A 55 -3.14 -3.25 9.59
CA ALA A 55 -2.38 -2.33 10.45
C ALA A 55 -2.09 -2.92 11.84
N ALA A 56 -2.94 -3.82 12.33
CA ALA A 56 -2.69 -4.57 13.55
C ALA A 56 -1.66 -5.68 13.30
N GLU A 57 -1.74 -6.40 12.17
CA GLU A 57 -0.74 -7.41 11.77
C GLU A 57 0.65 -6.78 11.65
N LEU A 58 0.77 -5.63 10.96
CA LEU A 58 2.00 -4.82 10.93
C LEU A 58 2.52 -4.46 12.34
N MET A 59 1.62 -4.13 13.27
CA MET A 59 2.00 -3.76 14.64
C MET A 59 2.52 -4.98 15.43
N GLU A 60 2.08 -6.20 15.13
CA GLU A 60 2.50 -7.41 15.86
C GLU A 60 4.01 -7.65 15.78
N HIS A 61 4.67 -7.23 14.69
CA HIS A 61 6.13 -7.28 14.55
C HIS A 61 6.88 -6.43 15.58
N PHE A 62 6.23 -5.43 16.17
CA PHE A 62 6.85 -4.48 17.09
C PHE A 62 6.34 -4.58 18.53
N GLN A 63 5.24 -5.32 18.77
CA GLN A 63 4.46 -5.21 20.02
C GLN A 63 5.24 -5.53 21.31
N TRP A 64 6.29 -6.34 21.23
CA TRP A 64 7.11 -6.76 22.38
C TRP A 64 8.50 -6.12 22.41
N LEU A 65 8.80 -5.26 21.44
CA LEU A 65 10.09 -4.61 21.33
C LEU A 65 10.15 -3.36 22.20
N THR A 66 11.31 -3.12 22.81
CA THR A 66 11.67 -1.80 23.31
C THR A 66 11.88 -0.82 22.15
N THR A 67 11.92 0.48 22.45
CA THR A 67 12.20 1.51 21.45
C THR A 67 13.54 1.25 20.77
N GLU A 68 14.57 0.91 21.53
CA GLU A 68 15.91 0.61 21.04
C GLU A 68 15.90 -0.61 20.10
N GLU A 69 15.24 -1.71 20.49
CA GLU A 69 15.12 -2.91 19.66
C GLU A 69 14.35 -2.65 18.37
N SER A 70 13.28 -1.84 18.42
CA SER A 70 12.47 -1.50 17.24
C SER A 70 13.22 -0.69 16.17
N THR A 71 14.39 -0.13 16.50
CA THR A 71 15.23 0.64 15.56
C THR A 71 16.38 -0.17 14.98
N ALA A 72 16.70 -1.33 15.55
CA ALA A 72 17.77 -2.21 15.11
C ALA A 72 17.26 -3.16 14.02
N LEU A 73 17.36 -2.73 12.75
CA LEU A 73 16.82 -3.48 11.59
C LEU A 73 17.37 -4.91 11.49
N GLU A 74 18.59 -5.16 11.98
CA GLU A 74 19.18 -6.50 12.01
C GLU A 74 18.41 -7.51 12.88
N ASN A 75 17.54 -7.01 13.78
CA ASN A 75 16.70 -7.82 14.65
C ASN A 75 15.27 -7.95 14.13
N LEU A 76 14.94 -7.33 12.99
CA LEU A 76 13.61 -7.32 12.42
C LEU A 76 13.53 -8.22 11.19
N ASP A 77 12.39 -8.88 11.03
CA ASP A 77 12.05 -9.52 9.76
C ASP A 77 11.51 -8.46 8.79
N THR A 78 12.41 -7.83 8.05
CA THR A 78 12.05 -6.74 7.14
C THR A 78 11.25 -7.20 5.93
N GLU A 79 11.26 -8.49 5.60
CA GLU A 79 10.46 -9.04 4.50
C GLU A 79 8.99 -9.12 4.93
N GLU A 80 8.71 -9.76 6.07
CA GLU A 80 7.34 -9.85 6.60
C GLU A 80 6.77 -8.46 6.93
N ILE A 81 7.56 -7.57 7.53
CA ILE A 81 7.14 -6.19 7.76
C ILE A 81 6.78 -5.47 6.45
N ALA A 82 7.54 -5.70 5.37
CA ALA A 82 7.26 -5.10 4.08
C ALA A 82 5.96 -5.65 3.46
N ASP A 83 5.67 -6.93 3.63
CA ASP A 83 4.43 -7.55 3.19
C ASP A 83 3.22 -6.96 3.94
N GLU A 84 3.30 -6.81 5.27
CA GLU A 84 2.23 -6.19 6.05
C GLU A 84 2.02 -4.70 5.71
N MET A 85 3.11 -3.96 5.47
CA MET A 85 3.03 -2.60 4.95
C MET A 85 2.33 -2.55 3.58
N ALA A 86 2.62 -3.51 2.71
CA ALA A 86 2.00 -3.62 1.40
C ALA A 86 0.50 -3.95 1.51
N ASP A 87 0.10 -4.81 2.44
CA ASP A 87 -1.30 -5.16 2.66
C ASP A 87 -2.13 -3.98 3.18
N VAL A 88 -1.61 -3.23 4.15
CA VAL A 88 -2.21 -1.95 4.59
C VAL A 88 -2.41 -1.00 3.40
N ALA A 89 -1.38 -0.84 2.56
CA ALA A 89 -1.44 0.03 1.39
C ALA A 89 -2.46 -0.48 0.36
N CYS A 90 -2.51 -1.79 0.09
CA CYS A 90 -3.41 -2.42 -0.86
C CYS A 90 -4.89 -2.20 -0.50
N TYR A 91 -5.24 -2.37 0.78
CA TYR A 91 -6.61 -2.10 1.22
C TYR A 91 -6.93 -0.61 1.25
N LEU A 92 -5.98 0.26 1.58
CA LEU A 92 -6.20 1.71 1.53
C LEU A 92 -6.43 2.20 0.09
N LEU A 93 -5.66 1.69 -0.89
CA LEU A 93 -5.85 1.96 -2.31
C LEU A 93 -7.20 1.44 -2.81
N SER A 94 -7.60 0.24 -2.38
CA SER A 94 -8.91 -0.35 -2.68
C SER A 94 -10.05 0.48 -2.08
N LEU A 95 -9.89 0.99 -0.87
CA LEU A 95 -10.85 1.89 -0.23
C LEU A 95 -10.96 3.22 -0.98
N ALA A 96 -9.84 3.79 -1.42
CA ALA A 96 -9.83 4.97 -2.27
C ALA A 96 -10.58 4.75 -3.59
N ASN A 97 -10.45 3.56 -4.19
CA ASN A 97 -11.24 3.16 -5.37
C ASN A 97 -12.74 3.10 -5.06
N ALA A 98 -13.13 2.41 -3.98
CA ALA A 98 -14.53 2.25 -3.60
C ALA A 98 -15.22 3.59 -3.25
N LEU A 99 -14.48 4.54 -2.70
CA LEU A 99 -14.98 5.88 -2.34
C LEU A 99 -14.78 6.94 -3.43
N ASN A 100 -14.16 6.58 -4.56
CA ASN A 100 -13.76 7.51 -5.62
C ASN A 100 -12.91 8.70 -5.10
N VAL A 101 -11.98 8.42 -4.19
CA VAL A 101 -11.06 9.41 -3.61
C VAL A 101 -9.78 9.44 -4.43
N ASP A 102 -9.34 10.63 -4.85
CA ASP A 102 -7.97 10.85 -5.29
C ASP A 102 -7.04 10.90 -4.07
N LEU A 103 -6.39 9.78 -3.80
CA LEU A 103 -5.52 9.61 -2.63
C LEU A 103 -4.31 10.55 -2.66
N SER A 104 -3.68 10.75 -3.82
CA SER A 104 -2.55 11.67 -3.96
C SER A 104 -2.97 13.10 -3.61
N SER A 105 -4.09 13.57 -4.17
CA SER A 105 -4.65 14.88 -3.84
C SER A 105 -5.06 15.01 -2.37
N ALA A 106 -5.59 13.93 -1.76
CA ALA A 106 -5.96 13.93 -0.35
C ALA A 106 -4.74 14.06 0.58
N ILE A 107 -3.67 13.32 0.27
CA ILE A 107 -2.39 13.37 1.01
C ILE A 107 -1.76 14.77 0.89
N THR A 108 -1.63 15.32 -0.31
CA THR A 108 -0.98 16.63 -0.50
C THR A 108 -1.75 17.76 0.20
N LYS A 109 -3.09 17.77 0.12
CA LYS A 109 -3.94 18.71 0.88
C LYS A 109 -3.80 18.52 2.40
N LYS A 110 -3.65 17.29 2.88
CA LYS A 110 -3.43 17.02 4.31
C LYS A 110 -2.05 17.53 4.76
N MET A 111 -1.01 17.32 3.95
CA MET A 111 0.34 17.80 4.25
C MET A 111 0.43 19.33 4.29
N ALA A 112 -0.19 20.03 3.33
CA ALA A 112 -0.25 21.50 3.36
C ALA A 112 -0.90 22.03 4.66
N ARG A 113 -1.97 21.37 5.13
CA ARG A 113 -2.60 21.71 6.42
C ARG A 113 -1.72 21.36 7.62
N ASN A 114 -0.97 20.26 7.57
CA ASN A 114 -0.05 19.88 8.64
C ASN A 114 1.10 20.86 8.79
N GLN A 115 1.67 21.34 7.67
CA GLN A 115 2.75 22.34 7.69
C GLN A 115 2.30 23.66 8.35
N GLN A 116 1.06 24.07 8.14
CA GLN A 116 0.49 25.25 8.80
C GLN A 116 0.26 25.02 10.30
N ARG A 117 -0.13 23.79 10.69
CA ARG A 117 -0.42 23.44 12.09
C ARG A 117 0.85 23.17 12.90
N TYR A 118 1.90 22.68 12.26
CA TYR A 118 3.17 22.27 12.87
C TYR A 118 4.32 22.86 12.02
N PRO A 119 4.61 24.15 12.14
CA PRO A 119 5.74 24.77 11.43
C PRO A 119 7.07 24.19 11.93
N PRO A 120 8.13 24.24 11.10
CA PRO A 120 9.47 23.84 11.55
C PRO A 120 9.93 24.74 12.70
N PRO A 121 10.84 24.25 13.57
CA PRO A 121 11.51 25.10 14.54
C PRO A 121 12.15 26.32 13.86
N GLU A 122 12.10 27.48 14.51
CA GLU A 122 12.87 28.65 14.07
C GLU A 122 14.36 28.31 14.11
N GLN A 123 15.10 28.71 13.06
CA GLN A 123 16.55 28.50 12.96
C GLN A 123 17.32 29.46 13.87
#